data_AF-A0A2D8SW43-F1
#
_entry.id   AF-A0A2D8SW43-F1
#
_cell.length_a   1.000
_cell.length_b   1.000
_cell.length_c   1.000
_cell.angle_alpha   90.00
_cell.angle_beta   90.00
_cell.angle_gamma   90.00
#
_symmetry.space_group_name_H-M   'P 1'
#
loop_
_entity.id
_entity.type
_entity.pdbx_description
1 polymer ?
#
loop_
_entity_poly.entity_id
_entity_poly.type
_entity_poly.pdbx_seq_one_letter_code
_entity_poly.pdbx_strand_id
1 'polypeptide(L)'
;MREYRATVEAVKTTRTEYEMKSERRHELRENELADSVEQLSERLRPYVTPILSIAIGALVMVLVGLFVSSRWEASRSESWDTCLSALVTGDQEGFREVILRYPGTPAAQWSELILLDRNLSEATDLLFAKTDPANDVARERLEKAAAAYADLLSQRPTGMVAERATMGLAKARESLGDLEQARRGYEAVANEFPSSPMANLATEHAEDLAQEK
;
A
#
# COMPACT_ATOMS: atom_id res chain seq x y z
N MET A 1 -44.22 2.54 89.40
CA MET A 1 -43.69 3.74 88.69
C MET A 1 -42.16 3.86 88.69
N ARG A 2 -41.37 3.09 89.46
CA ARG A 2 -39.88 3.09 89.37
C ARG A 2 -39.32 2.06 88.37
N GLU A 3 -39.91 0.87 88.28
CA GLU A 3 -39.42 -0.19 87.37
C GLU A 3 -39.58 0.13 85.88
N TYR A 4 -40.61 0.90 85.50
CA TYR A 4 -40.83 1.30 84.11
C TYR A 4 -39.81 2.33 83.59
N ARG A 5 -39.18 3.12 84.48
CA ARG A 5 -38.11 4.05 84.06
C ARG A 5 -36.79 3.32 83.81
N ALA A 6 -36.47 2.31 84.61
CA ALA A 6 -35.22 1.55 84.48
C ALA A 6 -35.16 0.74 83.17
N THR A 7 -36.28 0.17 82.73
CA THR A 7 -36.34 -0.58 81.46
C THR A 7 -36.23 0.34 80.24
N VAL A 8 -36.84 1.53 80.30
CA VAL A 8 -36.75 2.52 79.22
C VAL A 8 -35.35 3.11 79.13
N GLU A 9 -34.66 3.36 80.24
CA GLU A 9 -33.25 3.78 80.25
C GLU A 9 -32.32 2.68 79.72
N ALA A 10 -32.49 1.43 80.14
CA ALA A 10 -31.68 0.32 79.66
C ALA A 10 -31.82 0.13 78.15
N VAL A 11 -33.06 0.14 77.62
CA VAL A 11 -33.31 0.03 76.17
C VAL A 11 -32.70 1.21 75.39
N LYS A 12 -32.71 2.41 75.98
CA LYS A 12 -32.10 3.60 75.35
C LYS A 12 -30.58 3.47 75.27
N THR A 13 -29.92 3.00 76.33
CA THR A 13 -28.48 2.79 76.37
C THR A 13 -28.01 1.71 75.39
N THR A 14 -28.72 0.57 75.33
CA THR A 14 -28.37 -0.53 74.40
C THR A 14 -28.56 -0.12 72.94
N ARG A 15 -29.57 0.70 72.64
CA ARG A 15 -29.80 1.24 71.29
C ARG A 15 -28.68 2.20 70.88
N THR A 16 -28.28 3.13 71.76
CA THR A 16 -27.16 4.04 71.48
C THR A 16 -25.83 3.32 71.31
N GLU A 17 -25.59 2.24 72.05
CA GLU A 17 -24.36 1.43 71.93
C GLU A 17 -24.34 0.63 70.61
N TYR A 18 -25.49 0.13 70.16
CA TYR A 18 -25.63 -0.56 68.87
C TYR A 18 -25.49 0.40 67.67
N GLU A 19 -26.09 1.58 67.75
CA GLU A 19 -25.95 2.64 66.74
C GLU A 19 -24.47 3.07 66.60
N MET A 20 -23.79 3.38 67.72
CA MET A 20 -22.35 3.73 67.73
C MET A 20 -21.45 2.61 67.20
N LYS A 21 -21.78 1.34 67.47
CA LYS A 21 -21.00 0.19 66.97
C LYS A 21 -21.24 -0.06 65.47
N SER A 22 -22.39 0.30 64.93
CA SER A 22 -22.67 0.23 63.49
C SER A 22 -22.01 1.37 62.72
N GLU A 23 -22.04 2.60 63.26
CA GLU A 23 -21.40 3.78 62.68
C GLU A 23 -19.88 3.62 62.64
N ARG A 24 -19.26 3.22 63.77
CA ARG A 24 -17.82 2.98 63.84
C ARG A 24 -17.34 1.84 62.91
N ARG A 25 -18.21 0.87 62.58
CA ARG A 25 -17.90 -0.19 61.59
C ARG A 25 -18.03 0.29 60.15
N HIS A 26 -18.89 1.28 59.89
CA HIS A 26 -19.03 1.89 58.57
C HIS A 26 -17.86 2.84 58.26
N GLU A 27 -17.42 3.63 59.24
CA GLU A 27 -16.24 4.50 59.12
C GLU A 27 -14.94 3.71 58.90
N LEU A 28 -14.75 2.59 59.60
CA LEU A 28 -13.58 1.72 59.39
C LEU A 28 -13.56 1.08 57.98
N ARG A 29 -14.73 0.76 57.41
CA ARG A 29 -14.81 0.19 56.05
C ARG A 29 -14.54 1.23 54.96
N GLU A 30 -15.03 2.45 55.14
CA GLU A 30 -14.76 3.55 54.21
C GLU A 30 -13.27 3.92 54.24
N ASN A 31 -12.66 3.88 55.41
CA ASN A 31 -11.23 4.11 55.60
C ASN A 31 -10.36 2.99 54.98
N GLU A 32 -10.72 1.71 55.14
CA GLU A 32 -10.00 0.59 54.49
C GLU A 32 -10.08 0.63 52.95
N LEU A 33 -11.19 1.08 52.39
CA LEU A 33 -11.35 1.28 50.95
C LEU A 33 -10.51 2.46 50.46
N ALA A 34 -10.51 3.58 51.21
CA ALA A 34 -9.68 4.74 50.92
C ALA A 34 -8.19 4.41 50.97
N ASP A 35 -7.72 3.74 52.03
CA ASP A 35 -6.34 3.29 52.19
C ASP A 35 -5.93 2.27 51.12
N SER A 36 -6.84 1.38 50.71
CA SER A 36 -6.57 0.42 49.63
C SER A 36 -6.45 1.11 48.27
N VAL A 37 -7.23 2.16 48.02
CA VAL A 37 -7.15 2.97 46.80
C VAL A 37 -5.90 3.86 46.80
N GLU A 38 -5.51 4.40 47.96
CA GLU A 38 -4.31 5.20 48.13
C GLU A 38 -3.04 4.36 47.95
N GLN A 39 -2.98 3.16 48.54
CA GLN A 39 -1.87 2.22 48.33
C GLN A 39 -1.80 1.67 46.90
N LEU A 40 -2.94 1.51 46.21
CA LEU A 40 -2.94 1.12 44.79
C LEU A 40 -2.42 2.28 43.92
N SER A 41 -2.85 3.51 44.22
CA SER A 41 -2.44 4.73 43.53
C SER A 41 -0.92 4.95 43.64
N GLU A 42 -0.36 4.83 44.84
CA GLU A 42 1.08 5.03 45.06
C GLU A 42 1.94 3.97 44.38
N ARG A 43 1.49 2.70 44.33
CA ARG A 43 2.19 1.61 43.65
C ARG A 43 2.12 1.67 42.13
N LEU A 44 1.04 2.22 41.57
CA LEU A 44 0.85 2.39 40.13
C LEU A 44 1.42 3.70 39.59
N ARG A 45 1.55 4.74 40.44
CA ARG A 45 2.06 6.08 40.07
C ARG A 45 3.32 6.10 39.19
N PRO A 46 4.37 5.28 39.45
CA PRO A 46 5.58 5.32 38.63
C PRO A 46 5.45 4.55 37.30
N TYR A 47 4.46 3.67 37.14
CA TYR A 47 4.29 2.83 35.94
C TYR A 47 3.18 3.34 35.00
N VAL A 48 2.21 4.10 35.51
CA VAL A 48 1.11 4.64 34.70
C VAL A 48 1.62 5.57 33.61
N THR A 49 2.59 6.44 33.89
CA THR A 49 3.12 7.39 32.91
C THR A 49 3.85 6.72 31.71
N PRO A 50 4.79 5.76 31.89
CA PRO A 50 5.40 5.08 30.75
C PRO A 50 4.43 4.15 30.01
N ILE A 51 3.51 3.47 30.72
CA ILE A 51 2.49 2.62 30.07
C ILE A 51 1.57 3.46 29.19
N LEU A 52 1.12 4.63 29.67
CA LEU A 52 0.26 5.52 28.91
C LEU A 52 1.00 6.07 27.67
N SER A 53 2.28 6.42 27.79
CA SER A 53 3.06 6.90 26.63
C SER A 53 3.23 5.84 25.55
N ILE A 54 3.48 4.58 25.95
CA ILE A 54 3.58 3.46 25.01
C ILE A 54 2.23 3.18 24.36
N ALA A 55 1.15 3.19 25.15
CA ALA A 55 -0.21 2.98 24.64
C ALA A 55 -0.64 4.06 23.65
N ILE A 56 -0.33 5.33 23.94
CA ILE A 56 -0.58 6.45 23.03
C ILE A 56 0.26 6.30 21.76
N GLY A 57 1.54 5.96 21.88
CA GLY A 57 2.40 5.73 20.72
C GLY A 57 1.90 4.59 19.82
N ALA A 58 1.47 3.48 20.42
CA ALA A 58 0.86 2.36 19.70
C ALA A 58 -0.47 2.76 19.03
N LEU A 59 -1.32 3.51 19.73
CA LEU A 59 -2.58 4.03 19.18
C LEU A 59 -2.33 4.94 17.98
N VAL A 60 -1.39 5.88 18.08
CA VAL A 60 -1.02 6.76 16.96
C VAL A 60 -0.48 5.94 15.78
N MET A 61 0.36 4.94 16.03
CA MET A 61 0.88 4.07 14.97
C MET A 61 -0.24 3.29 14.25
N VAL A 62 -1.21 2.76 15.01
CA VAL A 62 -2.39 2.09 14.45
C VAL A 62 -3.24 3.07 13.63
N LEU A 63 -3.51 4.27 14.15
CA LEU A 63 -4.29 5.29 13.45
C LEU A 63 -3.61 5.76 12.16
N VAL A 64 -2.29 5.93 12.17
CA VAL A 64 -1.51 6.23 10.96
C VAL A 64 -1.59 5.08 9.96
N GLY A 65 -1.47 3.83 10.42
CA GLY A 65 -1.62 2.65 9.57
C GLY A 65 -3.00 2.58 8.89
N LEU A 66 -4.08 2.82 9.63
CA LEU A 66 -5.46 2.84 9.11
C LEU A 66 -5.73 4.03 8.16
N PHE A 67 -5.14 5.18 8.45
CA PHE A 67 -5.26 6.35 7.58
C PHE A 67 -4.51 6.16 6.24
N VAL A 68 -3.33 5.55 6.29
CA VAL A 68 -2.56 5.22 5.09
C VAL A 68 -3.29 4.12 4.30
N SER A 69 -3.77 3.05 4.94
CA SER A 69 -4.47 1.96 4.25
C SER A 69 -5.77 2.43 3.57
N SER A 70 -6.57 3.26 4.24
CA SER A 70 -7.82 3.79 3.68
C SER A 70 -7.60 4.72 2.49
N ARG A 71 -6.51 5.50 2.49
CA ARG A 71 -6.10 6.33 1.34
C ARG A 71 -5.67 5.48 0.14
N TRP A 72 -5.03 4.33 0.38
CA TRP A 72 -4.49 3.48 -0.68
C TRP A 72 -5.59 2.72 -1.44
N GLU A 73 -6.66 2.32 -0.74
CA GLU A 73 -7.80 1.64 -1.37
C GLU A 73 -8.64 2.59 -2.24
N ALA A 74 -8.96 3.78 -1.72
CA ALA A 74 -9.76 4.76 -2.46
C ALA A 74 -9.04 5.26 -3.72
N SER A 75 -7.74 5.59 -3.59
CA SER A 75 -6.94 6.05 -4.73
C SER A 75 -6.74 4.96 -5.79
N ARG A 76 -6.70 3.69 -5.39
CA ARG A 76 -6.59 2.55 -6.32
C ARG A 76 -7.87 2.40 -7.16
N SER A 77 -9.05 2.48 -6.55
CA SER A 77 -10.31 2.37 -7.30
C SER A 77 -10.46 3.48 -8.33
N GLU A 78 -10.27 4.74 -7.91
CA GLU A 78 -10.42 5.91 -8.80
C GLU A 78 -9.43 5.84 -9.98
N SER A 79 -8.18 5.43 -9.72
CA SER A 79 -7.16 5.28 -10.77
C SER A 79 -7.56 4.26 -11.85
N TRP A 80 -8.22 3.17 -11.46
CA TRP A 80 -8.69 2.15 -12.39
C TRP A 80 -9.89 2.62 -13.20
N ASP A 81 -10.82 3.34 -12.58
CA ASP A 81 -11.98 3.89 -13.29
C ASP A 81 -11.53 4.87 -14.38
N THR A 82 -10.59 5.77 -14.08
CA THR A 82 -10.01 6.69 -15.08
C THR A 82 -9.23 5.94 -16.16
N CYS A 83 -8.40 4.96 -15.79
CA CYS A 83 -7.63 4.15 -16.74
C CYS A 83 -8.53 3.35 -17.70
N LEU A 84 -9.58 2.72 -17.19
CA LEU A 84 -10.51 1.94 -18.00
C LEU A 84 -11.35 2.84 -18.90
N SER A 85 -11.74 4.03 -18.42
CA SER A 85 -12.44 5.01 -19.25
C SER A 85 -11.57 5.49 -20.43
N ALA A 86 -10.29 5.80 -20.17
CA ALA A 86 -9.32 6.15 -21.21
C ALA A 86 -9.13 5.00 -22.22
N LEU A 87 -9.06 3.76 -21.74
CA LEU A 87 -8.93 2.57 -22.59
C LEU A 87 -10.14 2.37 -23.52
N VAL A 88 -11.36 2.51 -22.99
CA VAL A 88 -12.59 2.34 -23.78
C VAL A 88 -12.74 3.44 -24.83
N THR A 89 -12.35 4.67 -24.50
CA THR A 89 -12.45 5.83 -25.40
C THR A 89 -11.25 5.92 -26.37
N GLY A 90 -10.16 5.20 -26.09
CA GLY A 90 -8.91 5.31 -26.83
C GLY A 90 -8.16 6.62 -26.56
N ASP A 91 -8.54 7.35 -25.51
CA ASP A 91 -8.01 8.68 -25.19
C ASP A 91 -6.59 8.59 -24.59
N GLN A 92 -5.63 9.16 -25.32
CA GLN A 92 -4.24 9.24 -24.87
C GLN A 92 -4.06 10.18 -23.69
N GLU A 93 -4.79 11.30 -23.65
CA GLU A 93 -4.65 12.26 -22.56
C GLU A 93 -5.21 11.70 -21.26
N GLY A 94 -6.29 10.92 -21.33
CA GLY A 94 -6.81 10.16 -20.20
C GLY A 94 -5.77 9.23 -19.57
N PHE A 95 -4.94 8.53 -20.36
CA PHE A 95 -3.84 7.74 -19.80
C PHE A 95 -2.76 8.60 -19.14
N ARG A 96 -2.42 9.76 -19.73
CA ARG A 96 -1.46 10.70 -19.11
C ARG A 96 -2.01 11.28 -17.81
N GLU A 97 -3.32 11.55 -17.73
CA GLU A 97 -3.96 11.98 -16.50
C GLU A 97 -3.78 10.94 -15.40
N VAL A 98 -3.99 9.64 -15.69
CA VAL A 98 -3.81 8.57 -14.71
C VAL A 98 -2.38 8.56 -14.17
N ILE A 99 -1.37 8.66 -15.06
CA ILE A 99 0.05 8.66 -14.69
C ILE A 99 0.39 9.84 -13.77
N LEU A 100 -0.11 11.03 -14.10
CA LEU A 100 0.17 12.26 -13.34
C LEU A 100 -0.59 12.32 -12.01
N ARG A 101 -1.84 11.87 -11.99
CA ARG A 101 -2.74 12.01 -10.85
C ARG A 101 -2.60 10.87 -9.84
N TYR A 102 -2.24 9.68 -10.30
CA TYR A 102 -2.12 8.47 -9.47
C TYR A 102 -0.76 7.77 -9.63
N PRO A 103 0.36 8.48 -9.43
CA PRO A 103 1.70 7.92 -9.65
C PRO A 103 1.95 6.70 -8.74
N GLY A 104 2.63 5.69 -9.29
CA GLY A 104 2.98 4.45 -8.57
C GLY A 104 1.82 3.48 -8.35
N THR A 105 0.60 3.81 -8.80
CA THR A 105 -0.50 2.84 -8.79
C THR A 105 -0.35 1.83 -9.92
N PRO A 106 -0.90 0.60 -9.79
CA PRO A 106 -0.93 -0.35 -10.89
C PRO A 106 -1.62 0.21 -12.15
N ALA A 107 -2.68 1.01 -11.99
CA ALA A 107 -3.38 1.64 -13.11
C ALA A 107 -2.49 2.63 -13.87
N ALA A 108 -1.64 3.40 -13.17
CA ALA A 108 -0.64 4.27 -13.79
C ALA A 108 0.40 3.47 -14.57
N GLN A 109 0.92 2.36 -14.01
CA GLN A 109 1.86 1.50 -14.72
C GLN A 109 1.25 0.87 -15.99
N TRP A 110 -0.03 0.47 -15.92
CA TRP A 110 -0.77 0.00 -17.09
C TRP A 110 -1.00 1.10 -18.14
N SER A 111 -1.34 2.31 -17.69
CA SER A 111 -1.51 3.48 -18.57
C SER A 111 -0.21 3.84 -19.28
N GLU A 112 0.91 3.81 -18.54
CA GLU A 112 2.25 4.01 -19.08
C GLU A 112 2.57 2.94 -20.14
N LEU A 113 2.42 1.65 -19.79
CA LEU A 113 2.64 0.55 -20.73
C LEU A 113 1.82 0.68 -22.02
N ILE A 114 0.55 1.07 -21.93
CA ILE A 114 -0.32 1.24 -23.12
C ILE A 114 0.20 2.36 -24.03
N LEU A 115 0.63 3.48 -23.45
CA LEU A 115 1.23 4.57 -24.22
C LEU A 115 2.57 4.15 -24.85
N LEU A 116 3.38 3.36 -24.14
CA LEU A 116 4.64 2.82 -24.67
C LEU A 116 4.40 1.86 -25.84
N ASP A 117 3.47 0.92 -25.71
CA ASP A 117 3.11 -0.03 -26.77
C ASP A 117 2.64 0.70 -28.04
N ARG A 118 1.85 1.78 -27.88
CA ARG A 118 1.45 2.64 -29.00
C ARG A 118 2.63 3.37 -29.61
N ASN A 119 3.47 4.01 -28.81
CA ASN A 119 4.64 4.75 -29.30
C ASN A 119 5.61 3.83 -30.05
N LEU A 120 5.82 2.61 -29.56
CA LEU A 120 6.62 1.59 -30.23
C LEU A 120 6.00 1.23 -31.59
N SER A 121 4.69 0.94 -31.63
CA SER A 121 4.00 0.64 -32.90
C SER A 121 4.15 1.76 -33.92
N GLU A 122 3.91 3.01 -33.51
CA GLU A 122 4.04 4.18 -34.40
C GLU A 122 5.50 4.37 -34.87
N ALA A 123 6.48 4.13 -34.01
CA ALA A 123 7.89 4.25 -34.36
C ALA A 123 8.34 3.16 -35.34
N THR A 124 7.90 1.92 -35.13
CA THR A 124 8.15 0.81 -36.05
C THR A 124 7.47 1.04 -37.40
N ASP A 125 6.24 1.56 -37.43
CA ASP A 125 5.55 1.89 -38.69
C ASP A 125 6.33 2.93 -39.52
N LEU A 126 6.99 3.89 -38.85
CA LEU A 126 7.81 4.90 -39.52
C LEU A 126 9.07 4.33 -40.18
N LEU A 127 9.65 3.24 -39.66
CA LEU A 127 10.80 2.57 -40.31
C LEU A 127 10.44 2.04 -41.70
N PHE A 128 9.18 1.69 -41.93
CA PHE A 128 8.71 1.12 -43.19
C PHE A 128 8.11 2.17 -44.14
N ALA A 129 7.97 3.42 -43.70
CA ALA A 129 7.56 4.53 -44.55
C ALA A 129 8.71 4.93 -45.48
N LYS A 130 8.48 4.95 -46.79
CA LYS A 130 9.47 5.14 -47.88
C LYS A 130 10.16 6.53 -47.93
N THR A 131 10.73 7.06 -46.86
CA THR A 131 11.46 8.34 -46.92
C THR A 131 12.69 8.34 -46.02
N ASP A 132 13.87 8.57 -46.62
CA ASP A 132 15.19 8.57 -45.96
C ASP A 132 15.28 9.43 -44.66
N PRO A 133 14.67 10.64 -44.56
CA PRO A 133 14.65 11.39 -43.29
C PRO A 133 13.64 10.86 -42.25
N ALA A 134 12.71 9.97 -42.62
CA ALA A 134 11.81 9.32 -41.67
C ALA A 134 12.52 8.24 -40.86
N ASN A 135 13.64 7.69 -41.36
CA ASN A 135 14.45 6.71 -40.64
C ASN A 135 15.13 7.31 -39.40
N ASP A 136 15.64 8.54 -39.50
CA ASP A 136 16.23 9.24 -38.36
C ASP A 136 15.16 9.53 -37.29
N VAL A 137 13.96 9.94 -37.71
CA VAL A 137 12.82 10.18 -36.81
C VAL A 137 12.33 8.87 -36.17
N ALA A 138 12.25 7.79 -36.94
CA ALA A 138 11.86 6.47 -36.44
C ALA A 138 12.88 5.98 -35.41
N ARG A 139 14.17 6.09 -35.71
CA ARG A 139 15.25 5.74 -34.79
C ARG A 139 15.17 6.54 -33.49
N GLU A 140 15.04 7.87 -33.57
CA GLU A 140 14.89 8.72 -32.37
C GLU A 140 13.68 8.31 -31.52
N ARG A 141 12.54 8.01 -32.16
CA ARG A 141 11.33 7.54 -31.46
C ARG A 141 11.53 6.17 -30.82
N LEU A 142 12.22 5.25 -31.48
CA LEU A 142 12.56 3.94 -30.92
C LEU A 142 13.53 4.03 -29.74
N GLU A 143 14.53 4.92 -29.81
CA GLU A 143 15.45 5.19 -28.69
C GLU A 143 14.68 5.73 -27.48
N LYS A 144 13.73 6.66 -27.70
CA LYS A 144 12.83 7.15 -26.66
C LYS A 144 11.93 6.06 -26.09
N ALA A 145 11.37 5.20 -26.94
CA ALA A 145 10.54 4.08 -26.50
C ALA A 145 11.35 3.10 -25.63
N ALA A 146 12.55 2.72 -26.07
CA ALA A 146 13.44 1.84 -25.32
C ALA A 146 13.82 2.44 -23.95
N ALA A 147 14.14 3.73 -23.89
CA ALA A 147 14.41 4.42 -22.64
C ALA A 147 13.20 4.39 -21.70
N ALA A 148 12.00 4.68 -22.23
CA ALA A 148 10.80 4.74 -21.40
C ALA A 148 10.33 3.35 -20.91
N TYR A 149 10.51 2.27 -21.69
CA TYR A 149 10.33 0.90 -21.17
C TYR A 149 11.34 0.57 -20.05
N ALA A 150 12.59 0.98 -20.20
CA ALA A 150 13.60 0.78 -19.15
C ALA A 150 13.24 1.56 -17.87
N ASP A 151 12.72 2.78 -18.00
CA ASP A 151 12.23 3.59 -16.89
C ASP A 151 11.03 2.91 -16.21
N LEU A 152 10.05 2.40 -16.96
CA LEU A 152 8.94 1.62 -16.41
C LEU A 152 9.43 0.38 -15.65
N LEU A 153 10.37 -0.39 -16.22
CA LEU A 153 10.96 -1.55 -15.55
C LEU A 153 11.75 -1.18 -14.28
N SER A 154 12.35 0.02 -14.23
CA SER A 154 13.05 0.52 -13.04
C SER A 154 12.10 0.72 -11.84
N GLN A 155 10.81 0.95 -12.10
CA GLN A 155 9.75 1.01 -11.09
C GLN A 155 9.42 -0.36 -10.48
N ARG A 156 10.05 -1.44 -10.97
CA ARG A 156 9.81 -2.83 -10.58
C ARG A 156 8.34 -3.24 -10.65
N PRO A 157 7.68 -3.08 -11.80
CA PRO A 157 6.36 -3.65 -12.02
C PRO A 157 6.41 -5.17 -11.82
N THR A 158 5.26 -5.78 -11.60
CA THR A 158 5.15 -7.24 -11.43
C THR A 158 4.08 -7.82 -12.35
N GLY A 159 4.13 -9.15 -12.56
CA GLY A 159 3.18 -9.86 -13.40
C GLY A 159 3.19 -9.36 -14.85
N MET A 160 2.00 -9.22 -15.44
CA MET A 160 1.84 -8.94 -16.87
C MET A 160 2.45 -7.60 -17.32
N VAL A 161 2.50 -6.58 -16.45
CA VAL A 161 3.14 -5.30 -16.82
C VAL A 161 4.63 -5.48 -17.01
N ALA A 162 5.30 -6.19 -16.07
CA ALA A 162 6.73 -6.45 -16.16
C ALA A 162 7.07 -7.25 -17.42
N GLU A 163 6.33 -8.33 -17.64
CA GLU A 163 6.50 -9.18 -18.82
C GLU A 163 6.35 -8.38 -20.12
N ARG A 164 5.26 -7.64 -20.28
CA ARG A 164 4.99 -6.85 -21.48
C ARG A 164 5.99 -5.73 -21.70
N ALA A 165 6.43 -5.07 -20.62
CA ALA A 165 7.45 -4.04 -20.71
C ALA A 165 8.82 -4.62 -21.12
N THR A 166 9.20 -5.79 -20.59
CA THR A 166 10.43 -6.49 -21.00
C THR A 166 10.37 -6.91 -22.47
N MET A 167 9.23 -7.45 -22.91
CA MET A 167 9.00 -7.78 -24.32
C MET A 167 9.06 -6.55 -25.23
N GLY A 168 8.43 -5.44 -24.82
CA GLY A 168 8.44 -4.18 -25.56
C GLY A 168 9.83 -3.57 -25.69
N LEU A 169 10.63 -3.61 -24.61
CA LEU A 169 12.03 -3.18 -24.64
C LEU A 169 12.87 -4.03 -25.61
N ALA A 170 12.68 -5.36 -25.61
CA ALA A 170 13.37 -6.25 -26.53
C ALA A 170 13.05 -5.91 -28.00
N LYS A 171 11.76 -5.72 -28.32
CA LYS A 171 11.29 -5.31 -29.65
C LYS A 171 11.84 -3.94 -30.09
N ALA A 172 11.89 -2.98 -29.17
CA ALA A 172 12.46 -1.66 -29.46
C ALA A 172 13.94 -1.75 -29.81
N ARG A 173 14.71 -2.56 -29.04
CA ARG A 173 16.14 -2.80 -29.30
C ARG A 173 16.39 -3.54 -30.60
N GLU A 174 15.56 -4.54 -30.90
CA GLU A 174 15.62 -5.26 -32.17
C GLU A 174 15.39 -4.31 -33.35
N SER A 175 14.36 -3.46 -33.25
CA SER A 175 14.06 -2.44 -34.27
C SER A 175 15.18 -1.41 -34.45
N LEU A 176 16.01 -1.19 -33.42
CA LEU A 176 17.20 -0.34 -33.46
C LEU A 176 18.45 -1.06 -34.00
N GLY A 177 18.37 -2.38 -34.24
CA GLY A 177 19.50 -3.22 -34.64
C GLY A 177 20.42 -3.63 -33.49
N ASP A 178 20.04 -3.40 -32.23
CA ASP A 178 20.78 -3.87 -31.05
C ASP A 178 20.41 -5.32 -30.71
N LEU A 179 20.78 -6.23 -31.63
CA LEU A 179 20.29 -7.62 -31.65
C LEU A 179 20.72 -8.41 -30.41
N GLU A 180 21.92 -8.16 -29.86
CA GLU A 180 22.38 -8.87 -28.65
C GLU A 180 21.58 -8.46 -27.42
N GLN A 181 21.25 -7.17 -27.27
CA GLN A 181 20.45 -6.69 -26.15
C GLN A 181 18.95 -7.03 -26.32
N ALA A 182 18.47 -7.14 -27.55
CA ALA A 182 17.14 -7.66 -27.87
C ALA A 182 17.03 -9.14 -27.50
N ARG A 183 17.98 -9.97 -27.94
CA ARG A 183 18.07 -11.40 -27.62
C ARG A 183 18.02 -11.63 -26.11
N ARG A 184 18.84 -10.92 -25.34
CA ARG A 184 18.82 -10.99 -23.86
C ARG A 184 17.47 -10.61 -23.26
N GLY A 185 16.80 -9.61 -23.84
CA GLY A 185 15.47 -9.19 -23.40
C GLY A 185 14.43 -10.29 -23.62
N TYR A 186 14.46 -10.94 -24.78
CA TYR A 186 13.58 -12.08 -25.08
C TYR A 186 13.88 -13.30 -24.20
N GLU A 187 15.15 -13.62 -23.98
CA GLU A 187 15.56 -14.66 -23.02
C GLU A 187 15.05 -14.34 -21.60
N ALA A 188 15.08 -13.07 -21.17
CA ALA A 188 14.54 -12.67 -19.88
C ALA A 188 13.02 -12.93 -19.81
N VAL A 189 12.26 -12.61 -20.87
CA VAL A 189 10.82 -12.92 -20.91
C VAL A 189 10.58 -14.43 -20.76
N ALA A 190 11.28 -15.24 -21.55
CA ALA A 190 11.12 -16.70 -21.53
C ALA A 190 11.49 -17.33 -20.17
N ASN A 191 12.55 -16.83 -19.53
CA ASN A 191 13.06 -17.37 -18.26
C ASN A 191 12.29 -16.87 -17.03
N GLU A 192 11.90 -15.59 -17.01
CA GLU A 192 11.23 -14.98 -15.85
C GLU A 192 9.71 -15.23 -15.88
N PHE A 193 9.12 -15.45 -17.06
CA PHE A 193 7.67 -15.65 -17.24
C PHE A 193 7.35 -16.94 -18.01
N PRO A 194 7.88 -18.12 -17.63
CA PRO A 194 7.84 -19.34 -18.46
C PRO A 194 6.43 -19.89 -18.71
N SER A 195 5.46 -19.57 -17.87
CA SER A 195 4.06 -20.00 -18.03
C SER A 195 3.22 -19.05 -18.87
N SER A 196 3.78 -17.94 -19.33
CA SER A 196 3.03 -16.92 -20.04
C SER A 196 2.90 -17.23 -21.54
N PRO A 197 1.79 -16.85 -22.19
CA PRO A 197 1.66 -16.96 -23.65
C PRO A 197 2.79 -16.30 -24.45
N MET A 198 3.46 -15.26 -23.91
CA MET A 198 4.57 -14.62 -24.63
C MET A 198 5.89 -15.38 -24.52
N ALA A 199 6.03 -16.33 -23.58
CA ALA A 199 7.29 -17.03 -23.35
C ALA A 199 7.75 -17.80 -24.60
N ASN A 200 6.85 -18.52 -25.27
CA ASN A 200 7.18 -19.26 -26.48
C ASN A 200 7.61 -18.33 -27.62
N LEU A 201 6.88 -17.22 -27.80
CA LEU A 201 7.21 -16.22 -28.82
C LEU A 201 8.58 -15.57 -28.53
N ALA A 202 8.87 -15.27 -27.27
CA ALA A 202 10.16 -14.73 -26.88
C ALA A 202 11.30 -15.74 -27.10
N THR A 203 11.09 -17.02 -26.80
CA THR A 203 12.07 -18.08 -27.10
C THR A 203 12.38 -18.14 -28.60
N GLU A 204 11.35 -18.14 -29.45
CA GLU A 204 11.50 -18.14 -30.91
C GLU A 204 12.33 -16.94 -31.39
N HIS A 205 11.98 -15.72 -30.97
CA HIS A 205 12.77 -14.53 -31.31
C HIS A 205 14.21 -14.59 -30.81
N ALA A 206 14.45 -15.12 -29.60
CA ALA A 206 15.80 -15.26 -29.06
C ALA A 206 16.65 -16.26 -29.86
N GLU A 207 16.04 -17.36 -30.31
CA GLU A 207 16.69 -18.38 -31.15
C GLU A 207 17.01 -17.84 -32.55
N ASP A 208 16.09 -17.12 -33.17
CA ASP A 208 16.30 -16.50 -34.49
C ASP A 208 17.48 -15.51 -34.45
N LEU A 209 17.50 -14.61 -33.46
CA LEU A 209 18.59 -13.64 -33.28
C LEU A 209 19.93 -14.30 -32.92
N ALA A 210 19.93 -15.54 -32.42
CA ALA A 210 21.16 -16.28 -32.16
C ALA A 210 21.79 -16.86 -33.43
N GLN A 211 20.99 -17.08 -34.48
CA GLN A 211 21.42 -17.67 -35.75
C GLN A 211 21.99 -16.65 -36.74
N GLU A 212 21.67 -15.36 -36.60
CA GLU A 212 22.11 -14.28 -37.51
C GLU A 212 23.56 -13.77 -37.29
N LYS A 213 24.44 -14.58 -36.69
CA LYS A 213 25.87 -14.25 -36.47
C LYS A 213 26.77 -14.66 -37.62
#